data_AF-A0A0N0T958-F1
#
_entry.id   AF-A0A0N0T958-F1
#
_cell.length_a   1.000
_cell.length_b   1.000
_cell.length_c   1.000
_cell.angle_alpha   90.00
_cell.angle_beta   90.00
_cell.angle_gamma   90.00
#
_symmetry.space_group_name_H-M   'P 1'
#
loop_
_entity.id
_entity.type
_entity.pdbx_description
1 polymer ?
#
loop_
_entity_poly.entity_id
_entity_poly.type
_entity_poly.pdbx_seq_one_letter_code
_entity_poly.pdbx_strand_id
1 'polypeptide(L)'
;MRARFTTIGVTGVLVGAALTIAAPAASAAPCGLSYSGPVFGRYDYTIRNCHGYAVDRKLDIRRPVVGYPDGPCHHIPANSQISDWTSIPDSAYIAGMKSC
;
A
#
# COMPACT_ATOMS: atom_id res chain seq x y z
N MET A 1 -31.17 -67.68 -7.12
CA MET A 1 -31.51 -66.24 -7.15
C MET A 1 -30.80 -65.54 -6.00
N ARG A 2 -30.05 -64.48 -6.35
CA ARG A 2 -29.69 -63.24 -5.62
C ARG A 2 -29.19 -63.28 -4.16
N ALA A 3 -28.03 -62.65 -4.01
CA ALA A 3 -27.17 -62.44 -2.86
C ALA A 3 -27.56 -61.24 -1.96
N ARG A 4 -26.88 -61.12 -0.81
CA ARG A 4 -26.33 -59.89 -0.17
C ARG A 4 -25.47 -60.33 1.06
N PHE A 5 -24.14 -60.16 1.15
CA PHE A 5 -23.29 -58.94 1.26
C PHE A 5 -23.68 -58.06 2.48
N THR A 6 -22.83 -57.59 3.41
CA THR A 6 -21.37 -57.63 3.63
C THR A 6 -21.08 -57.06 5.04
N THR A 7 -20.02 -57.57 5.68
CA THR A 7 -18.91 -56.91 6.40
C THR A 7 -19.07 -55.92 7.56
N ILE A 8 -18.28 -56.28 8.58
CA ILE A 8 -17.85 -55.68 9.84
C ILE A 8 -17.25 -54.27 9.67
N GLY A 9 -17.67 -53.34 10.53
CA GLY A 9 -17.09 -51.99 10.64
C GLY A 9 -15.76 -51.99 11.39
N VAL A 10 -14.76 -51.30 10.85
CA VAL A 10 -13.43 -51.17 11.46
C VAL A 10 -12.97 -49.71 11.43
N THR A 11 -12.53 -49.27 12.62
CA THR A 11 -11.57 -48.20 12.95
C THR A 11 -11.88 -46.74 12.64
N GLY A 12 -11.90 -45.95 13.72
CA GLY A 12 -11.93 -44.49 13.73
C GLY A 12 -10.60 -43.84 13.36
N VAL A 13 -10.71 -42.96 12.36
CA VAL A 13 -10.09 -41.64 12.15
C VAL A 13 -8.76 -41.33 12.88
N LEU A 14 -7.68 -41.38 12.12
CA LEU A 14 -6.46 -40.60 12.28
C LEU A 14 -6.48 -39.48 11.23
N VAL A 15 -6.61 -38.21 11.63
CA VAL A 15 -6.16 -37.08 10.77
C VAL A 15 -5.58 -35.98 11.67
N GLY A 16 -4.32 -35.66 11.41
CA GLY A 16 -3.47 -34.83 12.23
C GLY A 16 -3.89 -33.37 12.34
N ALA A 17 -3.52 -32.77 13.46
CA ALA A 17 -3.58 -31.34 13.68
C ALA A 17 -2.57 -30.64 12.76
N ALA A 18 -3.04 -30.07 11.65
CA ALA A 18 -2.27 -29.11 10.88
C ALA A 18 -2.22 -27.80 11.67
N LEU A 19 -1.06 -27.52 12.28
CA LEU A 19 -0.77 -26.23 12.90
C LEU A 19 -0.67 -25.18 11.78
N THR A 20 -1.74 -24.41 11.56
CA THR A 20 -1.70 -23.26 10.67
C THR A 20 -0.90 -22.15 11.35
N ILE A 21 0.36 -22.00 10.98
CA ILE A 21 1.19 -20.87 11.37
C ILE A 21 0.63 -19.66 10.60
N ALA A 22 -0.22 -18.85 11.24
CA ALA A 22 -0.70 -17.61 10.66
C ALA A 22 0.52 -16.70 10.47
N ALA A 23 0.94 -16.51 9.22
CA ALA A 23 1.91 -15.47 8.90
C ALA A 23 1.30 -14.12 9.32
N PRO A 24 2.06 -13.21 9.96
CA PRO A 24 1.55 -11.90 10.25
C PRO A 24 1.17 -11.27 8.92
N ALA A 25 -0.10 -10.86 8.79
CA ALA A 25 -0.53 -10.02 7.68
C ALA A 25 0.33 -8.76 7.75
N ALA A 26 1.32 -8.64 6.87
CA ALA A 26 2.02 -7.39 6.67
C ALA A 26 0.94 -6.36 6.36
N SER A 27 0.77 -5.39 7.26
CA SER A 27 -0.13 -4.27 7.02
C SER A 27 0.37 -3.60 5.74
N ALA A 28 -0.36 -3.79 4.63
CA ALA A 28 -0.07 -3.09 3.40
C ALA A 28 0.04 -1.60 3.73
N ALA A 29 1.16 -0.98 3.35
CA ALA A 29 1.38 0.42 3.68
C ALA A 29 0.19 1.24 3.15
N PRO A 30 -0.34 2.19 3.94
CA PRO A 30 -1.57 2.88 3.59
C PRO A 30 -1.45 3.55 2.23
N CYS A 31 -2.52 3.44 1.45
CA CYS A 31 -2.66 4.07 0.15
C CYS A 31 -2.52 5.59 0.26
N GLY A 32 -2.05 6.22 -0.81
CA GLY A 32 -1.87 7.66 -0.86
C GLY A 32 -0.45 8.10 -0.54
N LEU A 33 -0.33 9.23 0.14
CA LEU A 33 0.95 9.91 0.36
C LEU A 33 1.56 9.52 1.71
N SER A 34 2.84 9.20 1.72
CA SER A 34 3.69 9.15 2.90
C SER A 34 4.94 9.97 2.66
N TYR A 35 5.44 10.66 3.68
CA TYR A 35 6.69 11.43 3.55
C TYR A 35 7.42 11.50 4.88
N SER A 36 8.72 11.78 4.81
CA SER A 36 9.61 11.98 5.96
C SER A 36 10.56 13.15 5.72
N GLY A 37 11.08 13.72 6.80
CA GLY A 37 11.97 14.88 6.77
C GLY A 37 11.42 16.08 7.58
N PRO A 38 12.03 17.28 7.42
CA PRO A 38 13.18 17.55 6.55
C PRO A 38 14.49 17.02 7.13
N VAL A 39 15.31 16.38 6.30
CA VAL A 39 16.73 16.08 6.60
C VAL A 39 17.56 16.97 5.67
N PHE A 40 18.24 17.98 6.21
CA PHE A 40 18.97 19.00 5.43
C PHE A 40 18.11 19.69 4.33
N GLY A 41 16.86 20.04 4.65
CA GLY A 41 15.95 20.70 3.71
C GLY A 41 15.39 19.80 2.61
N ARG A 42 15.59 18.48 2.71
CA ARG A 42 15.07 17.46 1.79
C ARG A 42 13.96 16.66 2.47
N TYR A 43 12.85 16.51 1.77
CA TYR A 43 11.74 15.61 2.12
C TYR A 43 11.74 14.44 1.15
N ASP A 44 11.78 13.23 1.68
CA ASP A 44 11.57 12.01 0.90
C ASP A 44 10.08 11.65 0.99
N TYR A 45 9.46 11.31 -0.13
CA TYR A 45 8.04 10.99 -0.19
C TYR A 45 7.76 9.78 -1.07
N THR A 46 6.69 9.08 -0.75
CA THR A 46 6.16 7.94 -1.51
C THR A 46 4.69 8.18 -1.80
N ILE A 47 4.30 8.06 -3.06
CA ILE A 47 2.90 8.08 -3.50
C ILE A 47 2.51 6.65 -3.89
N ARG A 48 1.56 6.07 -3.17
CA ARG A 48 1.03 4.73 -3.40
C ARG A 48 -0.32 4.79 -4.08
N ASN A 49 -0.39 4.30 -5.31
CA ASN A 49 -1.63 4.13 -6.04
C ASN A 49 -2.21 2.74 -5.75
N CYS A 50 -3.32 2.70 -5.01
CA CYS A 50 -4.06 1.46 -4.76
C CYS A 50 -5.28 1.29 -5.66
N HIS A 51 -5.44 2.16 -6.66
CA HIS A 51 -6.51 2.00 -7.64
C HIS A 51 -6.13 0.90 -8.64
N GLY A 52 -7.15 0.25 -9.21
CA GLY A 52 -7.00 -0.72 -10.30
C GLY A 52 -6.65 -0.10 -11.66
N TYR A 53 -6.33 1.20 -11.71
CA TYR A 53 -5.97 1.95 -12.91
C TYR A 53 -4.80 2.90 -12.60
N ALA A 54 -4.08 3.33 -13.64
CA ALA A 54 -2.98 4.28 -13.49
C ALA A 54 -3.50 5.69 -13.17
N VAL A 55 -2.76 6.43 -12.35
CA VAL A 55 -3.12 7.79 -11.93
C VAL A 55 -1.93 8.74 -12.07
N ASP A 56 -2.21 9.98 -12.43
CA ASP A 56 -1.23 11.06 -12.44
C ASP A 56 -1.40 11.93 -11.19
N ARG A 57 -0.37 11.98 -10.35
CA ARG A 57 -0.42 12.66 -9.05
C ARG A 57 0.82 13.52 -8.84
N LYS A 58 0.64 14.64 -8.14
CA LYS A 58 1.71 15.54 -7.69
C LYS A 58 1.50 15.97 -6.24
N LEU A 59 2.58 16.40 -5.58
CA LEU A 59 2.50 16.97 -4.23
C LEU A 59 1.78 18.32 -4.27
N ASP A 60 0.83 18.52 -3.35
CA ASP A 60 0.21 19.82 -3.11
C ASP A 60 1.06 20.57 -2.08
N ILE A 61 1.86 21.52 -2.55
CA ILE A 61 2.79 22.27 -1.71
C ILE A 61 2.22 23.68 -1.53
N ARG A 62 2.06 24.11 -0.27
CA ARG A 62 1.41 25.38 0.05
C ARG A 62 2.35 26.29 0.81
N ARG A 63 2.26 27.58 0.49
CA ARG A 63 2.89 28.68 1.23
C ARG A 63 1.81 29.71 1.57
N PRO A 64 1.51 29.96 2.86
CA PRO A 64 0.35 30.75 3.27
C PRO A 64 0.24 32.14 2.65
N VAL A 65 1.37 32.76 2.31
CA VAL A 65 1.43 34.19 1.96
C VAL A 65 1.38 34.45 0.45
N VAL A 66 1.95 33.57 -0.38
CA VAL A 66 2.16 33.86 -1.81
C VAL A 66 1.85 32.70 -2.76
N GLY A 67 1.33 31.57 -2.25
CA GLY A 67 1.28 30.34 -3.02
C GLY A 67 2.68 29.77 -3.26
N TYR A 68 2.75 28.50 -3.64
CA TYR A 68 4.01 27.82 -3.94
C TYR A 68 3.78 26.83 -5.08
N PRO A 69 4.74 26.64 -5.99
CA PRO A 69 4.60 25.64 -7.03
C PRO A 69 4.47 24.25 -6.42
N ASP A 70 3.58 23.45 -7.00
CA ASP A 70 3.43 22.05 -6.64
C ASP A 70 4.67 21.23 -7.00
N GLY A 71 4.71 20.00 -6.49
CA GLY A 71 5.70 19.02 -6.91
C GLY A 71 5.55 18.62 -8.38
N PRO A 72 6.55 17.91 -8.92
CA PRO A 72 6.46 17.33 -10.27
C PRO A 72 5.30 16.36 -10.38
N CYS A 73 4.78 16.23 -11.59
CA CYS A 73 3.75 15.24 -11.91
C CYS A 73 4.37 13.85 -12.08
N HIS A 74 3.78 12.87 -11.41
CA HIS A 74 4.18 11.46 -11.50
C HIS A 74 3.07 10.61 -12.08
N HIS A 75 3.42 9.81 -13.08
CA HIS A 75 2.55 8.74 -13.57
C HIS A 75 2.75 7.48 -12.71
N ILE A 76 1.70 7.03 -12.05
CA ILE A 76 1.77 5.92 -11.09
C ILE A 76 0.86 4.79 -11.59
N PRO A 77 1.42 3.65 -12.04
CA PRO A 77 0.64 2.50 -12.49
C PRO A 77 -0.32 1.97 -11.41
N ALA A 78 -1.32 1.20 -11.84
CA ALA A 78 -2.26 0.55 -10.93
C ALA A 78 -1.53 -0.31 -9.88
N ASN A 79 -1.98 -0.25 -8.62
CA ASN A 79 -1.41 -1.00 -7.50
C ASN A 79 0.11 -0.83 -7.33
N SER A 80 0.66 0.30 -7.75
CA SER A 80 2.10 0.60 -7.72
C SER A 80 2.38 1.82 -6.85
N GLN A 81 3.66 2.09 -6.61
CA GLN A 81 4.10 3.26 -5.88
C GLN A 81 5.34 3.88 -6.52
N ILE A 82 5.50 5.18 -6.31
CA ILE A 82 6.73 5.90 -6.65
C ILE A 82 7.29 6.53 -5.38
N SER A 83 8.61 6.49 -5.25
CA SER A 83 9.35 7.20 -4.20
C SER A 83 10.24 8.24 -4.86
N ASP A 84 10.22 9.45 -4.34
CA ASP A 84 10.99 10.56 -4.86
C ASP A 84 11.27 11.56 -3.71
N TRP A 85 11.92 12.68 -4.01
CA TRP A 85 12.24 13.69 -3.02
C TRP A 85 11.96 15.09 -3.54
N THR A 86 11.76 16.01 -2.61
CA THR A 86 11.61 17.43 -2.91
C THR A 86 12.33 18.26 -1.86
N SER A 87 12.71 19.48 -2.23
CA SER A 87 13.18 20.48 -1.29
C SER A 87 12.15 21.61 -1.25
N ILE A 88 11.64 21.87 -0.05
CA ILE A 88 10.73 22.99 0.20
C ILE A 88 11.36 23.89 1.26
N PRO A 89 11.28 25.21 1.09
CA PRO A 89 11.76 26.15 2.09
C PRO A 89 10.90 26.03 3.36
N ASP A 90 11.44 26.41 4.53
CA ASP A 90 10.74 26.33 5.83
C ASP A 90 9.40 27.08 5.88
N SER A 91 9.20 28.03 4.97
CA SER A 91 7.93 28.78 4.85
C SER A 91 6.84 28.08 4.03
N ALA A 92 7.12 26.91 3.46
CA ALA A 92 6.17 26.08 2.72
C ALA A 92 6.00 24.71 3.38
N TYR A 93 4.86 24.06 3.14
CA TYR A 93 4.57 22.74 3.69
C TYR A 93 3.84 21.86 2.67
N ILE A 94 3.96 20.54 2.84
CA ILE A 94 3.22 19.54 2.06
C ILE A 94 1.80 19.46 2.65
N ALA A 95 0.81 19.98 1.93
CA ALA A 95 -0.59 19.90 2.33
C ALA A 95 -1.22 18.55 1.97
N GLY A 96 -0.63 17.84 1.01
CA GLY A 96 -1.08 16.51 0.59
C GLY A 96 -0.65 16.20 -0.84
N MET A 97 -1.53 15.51 -1.57
CA MET A 97 -1.36 15.20 -2.98
C MET A 97 -2.63 15.55 -3.77
N LYS A 98 -2.47 15.98 -5.01
CA LYS A 98 -3.59 16.24 -5.93
C LYS A 98 -3.33 15.64 -7.31
N SER A 99 -4.37 15.61 -8.15
CA SER A 99 -4.20 15.23 -9.54
C SER A 99 -3.24 16.18 -10.23
N CYS A 100 -2.49 15.65 -11.19
CA CYS A 100 -1.94 16.50 -12.21
C CYS A 100 -3.08 17.13 -13.02
#